data_AF-A0A9E4CYQ6-F1
#
_entry.id   AF-A0A9E4CYQ6-F1
#
_cell.length_a   1.000
_cell.length_b   1.000
_cell.length_c   1.000
_cell.angle_alpha   90.00
_cell.angle_beta   90.00
_cell.angle_gamma   90.00
#
_symmetry.space_group_name_H-M   'P 1'
#
loop_
_entity.id
_entity.type
_entity.pdbx_description
1 polymer ?
#
loop_
_entity_poly.entity_id
_entity_poly.type
_entity_poly.pdbx_seq_one_letter_code
_entity_poly.pdbx_strand_id
1 'polypeptide(L)'
;MHTAQIDGALCPMTQSRRTYVLDTSVLLADPTALQRFAEHHMVLPLVVLTELEGKRHHPDLGWAARRTLRALEELRVEHGSLLEHLPVNEQG
;
A
#
# COMPACT_ATOMS: atom_id res chain seq x y z
N MET A 1 13.31 16.57 53.16
CA MET A 1 13.24 15.22 52.57
C MET A 1 12.63 15.38 51.18
N HIS A 2 13.40 15.01 50.16
CA HIS A 2 13.25 15.42 48.77
C HIS A 2 12.38 14.42 47.98
N THR A 3 11.68 14.96 46.99
CA THR A 3 10.70 14.41 46.03
C THR A 3 11.04 13.05 45.39
N ALA A 4 10.01 12.34 44.91
CA ALA A 4 9.79 12.10 43.48
C ALA A 4 8.57 11.21 43.23
N GLN A 5 7.52 11.80 42.67
CA GLN A 5 6.44 11.13 41.95
C GLN A 5 7.01 10.47 40.70
N ILE A 6 6.67 9.21 40.45
CA ILE A 6 6.97 8.50 39.20
C ILE A 6 5.68 8.45 38.40
N ASP A 7 5.49 9.47 37.57
CA ASP A 7 4.46 9.48 36.53
C ASP A 7 4.88 8.48 35.45
N GLY A 8 4.22 7.32 35.44
CA GLY A 8 4.33 6.32 34.39
C GLY A 8 3.73 6.86 33.09
N ALA A 9 4.52 7.62 32.33
CA ALA A 9 4.19 7.97 30.96
C ALA A 9 4.09 6.67 30.15
N LEU A 10 2.87 6.32 29.73
CA LEU A 10 2.66 5.36 28.66
C LEU A 10 3.40 5.89 27.42
N CYS A 11 4.51 5.26 27.07
CA CYS A 11 5.17 5.47 25.79
C CYS A 11 4.15 5.11 24.70
N PRO A 12 3.73 6.04 23.82
CA PRO A 12 2.91 5.64 22.69
C PRO A 12 3.78 4.67 21.90
N MET A 13 3.36 3.41 21.81
CA MET A 13 3.99 2.46 20.89
C MET A 13 3.89 3.10 19.51
N THR A 14 4.99 3.71 19.05
CA THR A 14 5.07 4.23 17.69
C THR A 14 4.78 3.05 16.79
N GLN A 15 3.62 3.08 16.13
CA GLN A 15 3.19 1.99 15.29
C GLN A 15 4.25 1.87 14.20
N SER A 16 5.10 0.85 14.29
CA SER A 16 6.25 0.70 13.40
C SER A 16 5.70 0.64 11.98
N ARG A 17 6.06 1.59 11.11
CA ARG A 17 5.66 1.54 9.70
C ARG A 17 6.17 0.23 9.11
N ARG A 18 5.25 -0.61 8.66
CA ARG A 18 5.55 -1.89 8.03
C ARG A 18 5.63 -1.70 6.53
N THR A 19 6.47 -2.50 5.88
CA THR A 19 6.54 -2.59 4.43
C THR A 19 5.84 -3.87 3.98
N TYR A 20 4.84 -3.72 3.11
CA TYR A 20 4.13 -4.83 2.49
C TYR A 20 4.55 -4.98 1.03
N VAL A 21 4.74 -6.22 0.60
CA VAL A 21 4.90 -6.54 -0.81
C VAL A 21 3.53 -6.99 -1.31
N LEU A 22 2.96 -6.26 -2.26
CA LEU A 22 1.68 -6.61 -2.86
C LEU A 22 1.89 -7.59 -4.01
N ASP A 23 1.12 -8.68 -3.98
CA ASP A 23 1.10 -9.72 -5.00
C ASP A 23 -0.19 -9.63 -5.84
N THR A 24 -0.17 -10.17 -7.05
CA THR A 24 -1.31 -10.26 -7.96
C THR A 24 -2.49 -10.95 -7.31
N SER A 25 -2.26 -12.02 -6.55
CA SER A 25 -3.32 -12.79 -5.88
C SER A 25 -4.15 -11.91 -4.93
N VAL A 26 -3.48 -11.06 -4.14
CA VAL A 26 -4.11 -10.10 -3.23
C VAL A 26 -4.93 -9.08 -4.01
N LEU A 27 -4.38 -8.54 -5.09
CA LEU A 27 -5.03 -7.51 -5.90
C LEU A 27 -6.22 -8.04 -6.71
N LEU A 28 -6.20 -9.32 -7.09
CA LEU A 28 -7.32 -9.98 -7.77
C LEU A 28 -8.43 -10.37 -6.77
N ALA A 29 -8.06 -10.78 -5.56
CA ALA A 29 -9.00 -11.05 -4.49
C ALA A 29 -9.68 -9.76 -3.98
N ASP A 30 -8.92 -8.66 -3.94
CA ASP A 30 -9.41 -7.36 -3.49
C ASP A 30 -8.77 -6.20 -4.29
N PRO A 31 -9.48 -5.69 -5.31
CA PRO A 31 -9.00 -4.56 -6.11
C PRO A 31 -8.91 -3.24 -5.34
N THR A 32 -9.40 -3.18 -4.10
CA THR A 32 -9.30 -2.00 -3.23
C THR A 32 -8.11 -2.07 -2.29
N ALA A 33 -7.33 -3.16 -2.30
CA ALA A 33 -6.22 -3.37 -1.37
C ALA A 33 -5.21 -2.23 -1.37
N LEU A 34 -4.94 -1.59 -2.52
CA LEU A 34 -4.03 -0.43 -2.63
C LEU A 34 -4.42 0.75 -1.71
N GLN A 35 -5.69 0.87 -1.33
CA GLN A 35 -6.20 1.98 -0.52
C GLN A 35 -6.09 1.72 0.99
N ARG A 36 -5.71 0.51 1.41
CA ARG A 36 -5.77 0.07 2.82
C ARG A 36 -4.48 0.27 3.60
N PHE A 37 -3.43 0.78 2.96
CA PHE A 37 -2.09 0.84 3.51
C PHE A 37 -1.57 2.28 3.68
N ALA A 38 -2.47 3.25 3.92
CA ALA A 38 -2.12 4.66 4.04
C ALA A 38 -1.04 4.98 5.11
N GLU A 39 -0.90 4.12 6.11
CA GLU A 39 0.11 4.25 7.18
C GLU A 39 1.36 3.36 6.98
N HIS A 40 1.46 2.67 5.84
CA HIS A 40 2.46 1.64 5.56
C HIS A 40 3.11 1.79 4.18
N HIS A 41 4.34 1.31 4.04
CA HIS A 41 5.01 1.29 2.74
C HIS A 41 4.51 0.10 1.93
N MET A 42 4.29 0.32 0.64
CA MET A 42 3.94 -0.74 -0.30
C MET A 42 5.02 -0.87 -1.37
N VAL A 43 5.40 -2.11 -1.66
CA VAL A 43 6.24 -2.48 -2.81
C VAL A 43 5.37 -3.28 -3.75
N LEU A 44 5.32 -2.86 -5.02
CA LEU A 44 4.68 -3.60 -6.08
C LEU A 44 5.77 -4.18 -7.00
N PRO A 45 6.03 -5.50 -6.98
CA PRO A 45 6.96 -6.12 -7.91
C PRO A 45 6.51 -5.90 -9.37
N LEU A 46 7.45 -5.61 -10.27
CA LEU A 46 7.15 -5.33 -11.68
C LEU A 46 6.33 -6.45 -12.35
N VAL A 47 6.58 -7.70 -11.98
CA VAL A 47 5.87 -8.87 -12.52
C VAL A 47 4.35 -8.81 -12.29
N VAL A 48 3.91 -8.17 -11.20
CA VAL A 48 2.49 -8.03 -10.86
C VAL A 48 1.73 -7.24 -11.92
N LEU A 49 2.34 -6.21 -12.51
CA LEU A 49 1.74 -5.46 -13.63
C LEU A 49 1.49 -6.36 -14.84
N THR A 50 2.49 -7.17 -15.22
CA THR A 50 2.38 -8.08 -16.36
C THR A 50 1.33 -9.16 -16.11
N GLU A 51 1.26 -9.71 -14.90
CA GLU A 51 0.26 -10.70 -14.54
C GLU A 51 -1.16 -10.12 -14.56
N LEU A 52 -1.36 -8.92 -14.00
CA LEU A 52 -2.65 -8.22 -14.05
C LEU A 52 -3.09 -7.96 -15.49
N GLU A 53 -2.19 -7.52 -16.37
CA GLU A 53 -2.54 -7.32 -17.78
C GLU A 53 -2.88 -8.64 -18.48
N GLY A 54 -2.17 -9.73 -18.16
CA GLY A 54 -2.53 -11.07 -18.63
C GLY A 54 -3.92 -11.53 -18.18
N LYS A 55 -4.48 -10.95 -17.11
CA LYS A 55 -5.83 -11.26 -16.60
C LYS A 55 -6.92 -10.29 -17.06
N ARG A 56 -6.58 -9.24 -17.84
CA ARG A 56 -7.52 -8.17 -18.23
C ARG A 56 -8.81 -8.66 -18.90
N HIS A 57 -8.73 -9.77 -19.63
CA HIS A 57 -9.85 -10.39 -20.36
C HIS A 57 -10.32 -11.73 -19.76
N HIS A 58 -9.82 -12.10 -18.58
CA HIS A 58 -10.26 -13.32 -17.91
C HIS A 58 -11.76 -13.22 -17.57
N PRO A 59 -12.56 -14.27 -17.81
CA PRO A 59 -14.01 -14.24 -17.57
C PRO A 59 -14.34 -13.83 -16.12
N ASP A 60 -13.69 -14.46 -15.15
CA ASP A 60 -13.98 -14.20 -13.72
C ASP A 60 -13.13 -13.08 -13.11
N LEU A 61 -11.87 -12.95 -13.53
CA LEU A 61 -10.88 -12.07 -12.89
C LEU A 61 -10.71 -10.73 -13.62
N GLY A 62 -11.25 -10.59 -14.83
CA GLY A 62 -11.01 -9.42 -15.67
C GLY A 62 -11.53 -8.13 -15.09
N TRP A 63 -12.65 -8.17 -14.34
CA TRP A 63 -13.13 -6.98 -13.62
C TRP A 63 -12.11 -6.50 -12.58
N ALA A 64 -11.62 -7.43 -11.74
CA ALA A 64 -10.66 -7.15 -10.69
C ALA A 64 -9.35 -6.60 -11.27
N ALA A 65 -8.79 -7.29 -12.26
CA ALA A 65 -7.57 -6.86 -12.95
C ALA A 65 -7.70 -5.44 -13.51
N ARG A 66 -8.79 -5.15 -14.26
CA ARG A 66 -9.02 -3.82 -14.84
C ARG A 66 -9.21 -2.73 -13.78
N ARG A 67 -9.85 -3.04 -12.64
CA ARG A 67 -10.03 -2.08 -11.55
C ARG A 67 -8.70 -1.74 -10.90
N THR A 68 -7.88 -2.75 -10.60
CA THR A 68 -6.54 -2.58 -10.03
C THR A 68 -5.63 -1.79 -10.96
N LEU A 69 -5.59 -2.14 -12.25
CA LEU A 69 -4.77 -1.44 -13.25
C LEU A 69 -5.14 0.05 -13.37
N ARG A 70 -6.45 0.38 -13.30
CA ARG A 70 -6.89 1.78 -13.24
C ARG A 70 -6.42 2.49 -11.97
N ALA A 71 -6.50 1.85 -10.81
CA ALA A 71 -6.03 2.44 -9.56
C ALA A 71 -4.50 2.66 -9.56
N LEU A 72 -3.73 1.73 -10.13
CA LEU A 72 -2.29 1.89 -10.32
C LEU A 72 -1.96 3.06 -11.26
N GLU A 73 -2.73 3.20 -12.33
CA GLU A 73 -2.59 4.33 -13.26
C GLU A 73 -2.95 5.67 -12.60
N GLU A 74 -4.01 5.72 -11.80
CA GLU A 74 -4.38 6.89 -11.00
C GLU A 74 -3.24 7.30 -10.05
N LEU A 75 -2.66 6.34 -9.32
CA LEU A 75 -1.50 6.59 -8.45
C LEU A 75 -0.27 7.06 -9.22
N ARG A 76 -0.02 6.50 -10.41
CA ARG A 76 1.07 6.93 -11.30
C ARG A 76 0.89 8.38 -11.72
N VAL A 77 -0.33 8.79 -12.06
CA VAL A 77 -0.64 10.17 -12.46
C VAL A 77 -0.51 11.12 -11.28
N GLU A 78 -1.01 10.74 -10.10
CA GLU A 78 -0.99 11.57 -8.89
C GLU A 78 0.44 11.83 -8.38
N HIS A 79 1.30 10.81 -8.43
CA HIS A 79 2.64 10.90 -7.86
C HIS A 79 3.78 10.89 -8.89
N GLY A 80 3.45 10.93 -10.18
CA GLY A 80 4.40 11.00 -11.30
C GLY A 80 5.08 9.67 -11.66
N SER A 81 5.44 8.84 -10.68
CA SER A 81 6.13 7.56 -10.93
C SER A 81 5.75 6.50 -9.90
N LEU A 82 5.44 5.29 -10.36
CA LEU A 82 5.33 4.11 -9.49
C LEU A 82 6.70 3.48 -9.15
N LEU A 83 7.78 4.01 -9.73
CA LEU A 83 9.15 3.52 -9.57
C LEU A 83 9.93 4.29 -8.50
N GLU A 84 9.44 5.47 -8.10
CA GLU A 84 9.99 6.20 -6.97
C GLU A 84 9.21 5.86 -5.69
N HIS A 85 9.89 5.94 -4.54
CA HIS A 85 9.21 5.81 -3.26
C HIS A 85 8.12 6.87 -3.18
N LEU A 86 6.86 6.44 -3.16
CA LEU A 86 5.72 7.33 -2.96
C LEU A 86 5.67 7.74 -1.49
N PRO A 87 5.90 9.02 -1.15
CA PRO A 87 5.62 9.48 0.21
C PRO A 87 4.10 9.43 0.37
N VAL A 88 3.63 8.69 1.38
CA VAL A 88 2.20 8.49 1.61
C VAL A 88 1.55 9.73 2.28
N ASN A 89 2.34 10.78 2.51
CA ASN A 89 1.97 12.08 3.09
C ASN A 89 3.21 12.99 3.18
N GLU A 90 3.02 14.30 3.40
CA GLU A 90 4.10 15.30 3.59
C GLU A 90 5.05 15.03 4.78
N GLN A 91 4.83 13.94 5.51
CA GLN A 91 5.55 13.62 6.75
C GLN A 91 6.55 12.47 6.60
N GLY A 92 6.71 11.92 5.39
CA GLY A 92 7.74 10.92 5.05
C GLY A 92 7.34 9.52 5.48
#